data_AF-A0A970BYD8-F1
#
_entry.id   AF-A0A970BYD8-F1
#
_cell.length_a   1.000
_cell.length_b   1.000
_cell.length_c   1.000
_cell.angle_alpha   90.00
_cell.angle_beta   90.00
_cell.angle_gamma   90.00
#
_symmetry.space_group_name_H-M   'P 1'
#
loop_
_entity.id
_entity.type
_entity.pdbx_description
1 polymer ?
#
loop_
_entity_poly.entity_id
_entity_poly.type
_entity_poly.pdbx_seq_one_letter_code
_entity_poly.pdbx_strand_id
1 'polypeptide(L)'
;MRGEKRGMDCETRRPECCPVCASRLVEPVYWAHRAPGLWEVDLRCPECETEFSTTLDAETAHVFNVLLYEAADDLAEGMRRLEEEWASGVAEQDGRFVEALRSDRILPIDF
;
A
#
# COMPACT_ATOMS: atom_id res chain seq x y z
N MET A 1 23.34 0.58 -36.47
CA MET A 1 22.07 1.10 -37.02
C MET A 1 21.05 1.03 -35.88
N ARG A 2 21.06 2.00 -34.96
CA ARG A 2 20.18 3.19 -34.90
C ARG A 2 18.69 2.89 -35.11
N GLY A 3 17.90 3.37 -34.15
CA GLY A 3 16.44 3.39 -34.10
C GLY A 3 15.99 3.26 -32.65
N GLU A 4 16.35 4.16 -31.72
CA GLU A 4 15.68 5.47 -31.57
C GLU A 4 14.21 5.45 -31.99
N LYS A 5 13.34 5.17 -31.02
CA LYS A 5 12.01 5.78 -30.95
C LYS A 5 11.89 6.50 -29.60
N ARG A 6 12.40 7.73 -29.58
CA ARG A 6 11.95 8.80 -28.67
C ARG A 6 10.71 9.43 -29.31
N GLY A 7 9.64 9.59 -28.53
CA GLY A 7 8.63 10.62 -28.77
C GLY A 7 7.19 10.20 -28.45
N MET A 8 6.56 10.99 -27.55
CA MET A 8 5.11 11.15 -27.28
C MET A 8 4.41 9.98 -26.58
N ASP A 9 3.85 10.08 -25.36
CA ASP A 9 3.30 11.23 -24.63
C ASP A 9 3.61 11.13 -23.12
N CYS A 10 4.20 12.17 -22.53
CA CYS A 10 4.43 12.29 -21.08
C CYS A 10 3.49 13.32 -20.44
N GLU A 11 2.35 13.63 -21.07
CA GLU A 11 1.29 14.42 -20.47
C GLU A 11 0.60 13.57 -19.38
N THR A 12 1.18 13.63 -18.18
CA THR A 12 0.53 13.37 -16.90
C THR A 12 -0.07 11.96 -16.75
N ARG A 13 0.76 10.93 -16.90
CA ARG A 13 0.42 9.64 -16.29
C ARG A 13 0.53 9.80 -14.79
N ARG A 14 -0.61 9.84 -14.10
CA ARG A 14 -0.72 9.87 -12.63
C ARG A 14 0.08 8.71 -12.03
N PRO A 15 1.28 8.92 -11.46
CA PRO A 15 2.10 7.84 -10.93
C PRO A 15 1.39 7.07 -9.80
N GLU A 16 0.42 7.71 -9.15
CA GLU A 16 -0.40 7.10 -8.11
C GLU A 16 -1.40 6.05 -8.64
N CYS A 17 -1.64 5.96 -9.95
CA CYS A 17 -2.67 5.08 -10.53
C CYS A 17 -2.06 3.94 -11.37
N CYS A 18 -2.48 2.70 -11.08
CA CYS A 18 -2.08 1.54 -11.87
C CYS A 18 -2.69 1.60 -13.29
N PRO A 19 -1.90 1.40 -14.35
CA PRO A 19 -2.40 1.42 -15.73
C PRO A 19 -3.26 0.20 -16.09
N VAL A 20 -3.29 -0.85 -15.26
CA VAL A 20 -4.00 -2.12 -15.52
C VAL A 20 -5.30 -2.21 -14.73
N CYS A 21 -5.25 -2.06 -13.40
CA CYS A 21 -6.42 -2.22 -12.54
C CYS A 21 -7.00 -0.88 -12.01
N ALA A 22 -6.40 0.25 -12.36
CA ALA A 22 -6.77 1.58 -11.86
C ALA A 22 -6.71 1.76 -10.33
N SER A 23 -6.08 0.81 -9.61
CA SER A 23 -5.81 0.94 -8.18
C SER A 23 -4.92 2.16 -7.91
N ARG A 24 -5.19 2.84 -6.78
CA ARG A 24 -4.40 3.98 -6.28
C ARG A 24 -3.33 3.59 -5.26
N LEU A 25 -3.14 2.30 -5.03
CA LEU A 25 -2.19 1.75 -4.08
C LEU A 25 -0.81 1.51 -4.70
N VAL A 26 -0.49 2.21 -5.80
CA VAL A 26 0.79 2.02 -6.48
C VAL A 26 1.91 2.52 -5.60
N GLU A 27 2.89 1.65 -5.34
CA GLU A 27 4.06 1.96 -4.52
C GLU A 27 5.32 2.07 -5.40
N PRO A 28 6.23 3.01 -5.09
CA PRO A 28 7.53 3.01 -5.74
C PRO A 28 8.43 1.93 -5.17
N VAL A 29 9.07 1.19 -6.05
CA VAL A 29 10.07 0.16 -5.68
C VAL A 29 11.50 0.66 -5.87
N TYR A 30 11.71 1.62 -6.78
CA TYR A 30 13.02 2.17 -7.05
C TYR A 30 12.96 3.62 -7.54
N TRP A 31 13.94 4.43 -7.13
CA TRP A 31 14.11 5.83 -7.54
C TRP A 31 15.50 6.04 -8.11
N ALA A 32 15.58 6.60 -9.32
CA ALA A 32 16.83 6.96 -9.98
C ALA A 32 16.82 8.42 -10.43
N HIS A 33 17.83 9.18 -10.01
CA HIS A 33 18.05 10.53 -10.51
C HIS A 33 18.76 10.48 -11.88
N ARG A 34 18.01 10.71 -12.97
CA ARG A 34 18.53 10.61 -14.35
C ARG A 34 19.25 11.87 -14.81
N ALA A 35 18.72 13.04 -14.47
CA ALA A 35 19.24 14.35 -14.86
C ALA A 35 18.78 15.40 -13.84
N PRO A 36 19.37 16.61 -13.79
CA PRO A 36 18.95 17.65 -12.87
C PRO A 36 17.44 17.92 -12.97
N GLY A 37 16.71 17.60 -11.89
CA GLY A 37 15.27 17.78 -11.82
C GLY A 37 14.43 16.73 -12.57
N LEU A 38 15.04 15.62 -12.99
CA LEU A 38 14.36 14.51 -13.66
C LEU A 38 14.63 13.19 -12.92
N TRP A 39 13.57 12.58 -12.43
CA TRP A 39 13.56 11.34 -11.69
C TRP A 39 12.92 10.24 -12.53
N GLU A 40 13.55 9.08 -12.58
CA GLU A 40 12.91 7.86 -13.04
C GLU A 40 12.49 7.05 -11.82
N VAL A 41 11.26 6.57 -11.84
CA VAL A 41 10.65 5.86 -10.72
C VAL A 41 10.07 4.57 -11.26
N ASP A 42 10.51 3.45 -10.69
CA ASP A 42 9.89 2.16 -10.92
C ASP A 42 8.79 1.97 -9.89
N LEU A 43 7.62 1.59 -10.37
CA LEU A 43 6.39 1.48 -9.61
C LEU A 43 5.85 0.06 -9.70
N ARG A 44 5.25 -0.41 -8.60
CA ARG A 44 4.56 -1.71 -8.53
C ARG A 44 3.16 -1.51 -7.98
N CYS A 45 2.19 -2.21 -8.58
CA CYS A 45 0.85 -2.28 -8.03
C CYS A 45 0.70 -3.51 -7.13
N PRO A 46 0.31 -3.38 -5.85
CA PRO A 46 0.12 -4.52 -4.95
C PRO A 46 -1.12 -5.37 -5.30
N GLU A 47 -2.10 -4.79 -6.00
CA GLU A 47 -3.36 -5.49 -6.35
C GLU A 47 -3.21 -6.45 -7.53
N CYS A 48 -2.43 -6.07 -8.55
CA CYS A 48 -2.29 -6.85 -9.79
C CYS A 48 -0.85 -7.17 -10.16
N GLU A 49 0.09 -6.82 -9.27
CA GLU A 49 1.53 -7.06 -9.41
C GLU A 49 2.18 -6.48 -10.66
N THR A 50 1.49 -5.57 -11.36
CA THR A 50 2.04 -4.92 -12.54
C THR A 50 3.16 -3.97 -12.14
N GLU A 51 4.31 -4.12 -12.77
CA GLU A 51 5.46 -3.22 -12.64
C GLU A 51 5.57 -2.31 -13.86
N PHE A 52 5.86 -1.03 -13.63
CA PHE A 52 6.04 -0.05 -14.69
C PHE A 52 6.93 1.12 -14.25
N SER A 53 7.68 1.68 -15.19
CA SER A 53 8.54 2.84 -14.94
C SER A 53 7.90 4.12 -15.45
N THR A 54 8.11 5.21 -14.75
CA THR A 54 7.70 6.56 -15.17
C THR A 54 8.80 7.57 -14.91
N THR A 55 8.71 8.72 -15.58
CA THR A 55 9.62 9.84 -15.36
C THR A 55 8.86 11.01 -14.77
N LEU A 56 9.35 11.53 -13.64
CA LEU A 56 8.79 12.65 -12.91
C LEU A 56 9.77 13.81 -12.91
N ASP A 57 9.28 15.03 -13.06
CA ASP A 57 10.05 16.22 -12.73
C ASP A 57 10.21 16.37 -11.20
N ALA A 58 11.04 17.31 -10.76
CA ALA A 58 11.32 17.52 -9.33
C ALA A 58 10.09 17.88 -8.50
N GLU A 59 9.16 18.69 -9.05
CA GLU A 59 7.96 19.11 -8.34
C GLU A 59 6.98 17.93 -8.21
N THR A 60 6.74 17.23 -9.31
CA THR A 60 5.87 16.03 -9.33
C THR A 60 6.44 14.93 -8.43
N ALA A 61 7.76 14.70 -8.46
CA ALA A 61 8.42 13.74 -7.57
C ALA A 61 8.25 14.10 -6.09
N HIS A 62 8.37 15.39 -5.75
CA HIS A 62 8.16 15.86 -4.39
C HIS A 62 6.71 15.68 -3.94
N VAL A 63 5.73 16.09 -4.75
CA VAL A 63 4.30 15.92 -4.47
C VAL A 63 3.95 14.45 -4.31
N PHE A 64 4.45 13.58 -5.19
CA PHE A 64 4.19 12.15 -5.11
C PHE A 64 4.77 11.55 -3.82
N ASN A 65 5.98 11.96 -3.41
CA ASN A 65 6.58 11.52 -2.16
C ASN A 65 5.76 11.97 -0.93
N VAL A 66 5.21 13.18 -0.93
CA VAL A 66 4.30 13.65 0.14
C VAL A 66 3.05 12.78 0.21
N LEU A 67 2.40 12.52 -0.94
CA LEU A 67 1.21 11.67 -1.01
C LEU A 67 1.46 10.25 -0.49
N LEU A 68 2.65 9.69 -0.74
CA LEU A 68 3.01 8.36 -0.24
C LEU A 68 3.14 8.33 1.29
N TYR A 69 3.68 9.39 1.90
CA TYR A 69 3.74 9.48 3.36
C TYR A 69 2.35 9.63 3.97
N GLU A 70 1.51 10.49 3.41
CA GLU A 70 0.12 10.66 3.87
C GLU A 70 -0.67 9.34 3.77
N ALA A 71 -0.57 8.64 2.64
CA ALA A 71 -1.25 7.36 2.46
C ALA A 71 -0.73 6.27 3.41
N ALA A 72 0.56 6.27 3.73
CA ALA A 72 1.13 5.33 4.70
C ALA A 72 0.66 5.61 6.13
N ASP A 73 0.57 6.88 6.51
CA ASP A 73 0.05 7.29 7.83
C ASP A 73 -1.43 6.92 7.98
N ASP A 74 -2.24 7.18 6.96
CA ASP A 74 -3.66 6.79 6.92
C ASP A 74 -3.83 5.27 7.06
N LEU A 75 -3.00 4.50 6.34
CA LEU A 75 -3.03 3.04 6.41
C LEU A 75 -2.64 2.54 7.82
N ALA A 76 -1.60 3.12 8.42
CA ALA A 76 -1.16 2.77 9.76
C ALA A 76 -2.21 3.12 10.82
N GLU A 77 -2.89 4.25 10.70
CA GLU A 77 -3.99 4.63 11.58
C GLU A 77 -5.18 3.68 11.44
N GLY A 78 -5.58 3.34 10.21
CA GLY A 78 -6.62 2.36 9.94
C GLY A 78 -6.30 0.99 10.55
N MET A 79 -5.05 0.54 10.43
CA MET A 79 -4.59 -0.71 11.04
C MET A 79 -4.68 -0.67 12.57
N ARG A 80 -4.15 0.40 13.21
CA ARG A 80 -4.23 0.56 14.68
C ARG A 80 -5.67 0.53 15.16
N ARG A 81 -6.58 1.20 14.45
CA ARG A 81 -8.00 1.21 14.80
C ARG A 81 -8.62 -0.19 14.72
N LEU A 82 -8.30 -0.96 13.69
CA LEU A 82 -8.78 -2.35 13.58
C LEU A 82 -8.22 -3.24 14.71
N GLU A 83 -6.96 -3.06 15.09
CA GLU A 83 -6.35 -3.78 16.21
C GLU A 83 -7.01 -3.42 17.55
N GLU A 84 -7.28 -2.14 17.80
CA GLU A 84 -7.99 -1.68 19.00
C GLU A 84 -9.43 -2.23 19.06
N GLU A 85 -10.16 -2.16 17.95
CA GLU A 85 -11.51 -2.73 17.83
C GLU A 85 -11.49 -4.25 18.06
N TRP A 86 -10.55 -4.96 17.44
CA TRP A 86 -10.39 -6.41 17.60
C TRP A 86 -10.03 -6.80 19.04
N ALA A 87 -9.06 -6.12 19.65
CA ALA A 87 -8.62 -6.41 21.02
C ALA A 87 -9.74 -6.23 22.05
N SER A 88 -10.60 -5.22 21.86
CA SER A 88 -11.73 -4.98 22.76
C SER A 88 -12.73 -6.15 22.78
N GLY A 89 -13.02 -6.75 21.62
CA GLY A 89 -13.95 -7.88 21.50
C GLY A 89 -13.32 -9.22 21.88
N VAL A 90 -12.04 -9.44 21.53
CA VAL A 90 -11.35 -10.71 21.82
C VAL A 90 -11.09 -10.88 23.30
N ALA A 91 -10.67 -9.84 24.02
CA ALA A 91 -10.46 -9.96 25.47
C ALA A 91 -11.73 -10.37 26.22
N GLU A 92 -12.90 -9.88 25.79
CA GLU A 92 -14.19 -10.26 26.37
C GLU A 92 -14.61 -11.69 25.98
N GLN A 93 -14.40 -12.10 24.73
CA GLN A 93 -14.70 -13.46 24.28
C GLN A 93 -13.78 -14.50 24.93
N ASP A 94 -12.48 -14.21 25.04
CA ASP A 94 -11.50 -15.05 25.72
C ASP A 94 -11.89 -15.23 27.20
N GLY A 95 -12.30 -14.14 27.88
CA GLY A 95 -12.77 -14.21 29.25
C GLY A 95 -13.99 -15.12 29.43
N ARG A 96 -14.98 -15.04 28.53
CA ARG A 96 -16.17 -15.91 28.55
C ARG A 96 -15.82 -17.38 28.28
N PHE A 97 -14.89 -17.63 27.36
CA PHE A 97 -14.44 -18.98 27.04
C PHE A 97 -13.66 -19.60 28.20
N VAL A 98 -12.74 -18.84 28.82
CA VAL A 98 -12.00 -19.25 30.02
C VAL A 98 -12.94 -19.53 31.19
N GLU A 99 -13.96 -18.69 31.41
CA GLU A 99 -14.94 -18.92 32.47
C GLU A 99 -15.80 -20.17 32.20
N ALA A 100 -16.18 -20.41 30.95
CA ALA A 100 -16.93 -21.61 30.58
C ALA A 100 -16.10 -22.89 30.78
N LEU A 101 -14.79 -22.86 30.49
CA LEU A 101 -13.87 -23.96 30.83
C LEU A 101 -13.72 -24.15 32.34
N ARG A 102 -13.56 -23.07 33.11
CA ARG A 102 -13.43 -23.13 34.58
C ARG A 102 -14.68 -23.62 35.28
N SER A 103 -15.85 -23.38 34.69
CA SER A 103 -17.15 -23.78 35.22
C SER A 103 -17.68 -25.09 34.63
N ASP A 104 -16.83 -25.87 33.96
CA ASP A 104 -17.15 -27.16 33.31
C ASP A 104 -18.36 -27.07 32.35
N ARG A 105 -18.59 -25.90 31.74
CA ARG A 105 -19.64 -25.68 30.73
C ARG A 105 -19.20 -26.01 29.32
N ILE A 106 -17.89 -26.18 29.11
CA ILE A 106 -17.29 -26.68 27.87
C ILE A 106 -16.33 -27.79 28.28
N LEU A 107 -16.51 -28.98 27.72
CA LEU A 107 -15.74 -30.18 28.02
C LEU A 107 -14.91 -30.60 26.78
N PRO A 108 -13.88 -31.45 26.96
CA PRO A 108 -13.09 -31.96 25.83
C PRO A 108 -13.91 -32.67 24.74
N ILE A 109 -15.12 -33.16 25.06
CA ILE A 109 -16.01 -33.83 24.10
C ILE A 109 -16.77 -32.85 23.18
N ASP A 110 -16.73 -31.56 23.48
CA ASP A 110 -17.39 -30.51 22.69
C ASP A 110 -16.55 -30.02 21.49
N PHE A 111 -15.33 -30.56 21.30
CA PHE A 111 -14.42 -30.30 20.17
C PHE A 111 -14.19 -31.59 19.35
#